data_AF-A0A1I5GS80-F1
#
_entry.id   AF-A0A1I5GS80-F1
#
_cell.length_a   1.000
_cell.length_b   1.000
_cell.length_c   1.000
_cell.angle_alpha   90.00
_cell.angle_beta   90.00
_cell.angle_gamma   90.00
#
_symmetry.space_group_name_H-M   'P 1'
#
loop_
_entity.id
_entity.type
_entity.pdbx_description
1 polymer ?
#
loop_
_entity_poly.entity_id
_entity_poly.type
_entity_poly.pdbx_seq_one_letter_code
_entity_poly.pdbx_strand_id
1 'polypeptide(L)'
;MHSRVLTLPVDGPVIAREADAIDVLGDAFAQEAELVAIPVERLDPEFFRLRSGLAGAVTQKFAQYGVQLAVVGDVSRWTAEPGPVADWVRESNQGRGLRFVADVAELDG
;
A
#
# COMPACT_ATOMS: atom_id res chain seq x y z
N MET A 1 21.94 2.97 5.55
CA MET A 1 21.32 3.39 4.28
C MET A 1 19.93 3.85 4.66
N HIS A 2 19.61 5.13 4.51
CA HIS A 2 18.26 5.62 4.80
C HIS A 2 17.40 5.32 3.58
N SER A 3 16.39 4.47 3.72
CA SER A 3 15.45 4.24 2.62
C SER A 3 14.63 5.50 2.38
N ARG A 4 14.53 5.94 1.12
CA ARG A 4 13.72 7.10 0.74
C ARG A 4 12.25 6.69 0.67
N VAL A 5 11.42 7.41 1.41
CA VAL A 5 9.97 7.18 1.48
C VAL A 5 9.24 8.30 0.75
N LEU A 6 8.37 7.93 -0.18
CA LEU A 6 7.36 8.83 -0.76
C LEU A 6 6.05 8.66 0.01
N THR A 7 5.65 9.69 0.75
CA THR A 7 4.34 9.71 1.44
C THR A 7 3.33 10.47 0.59
N LEU A 8 2.23 9.81 0.23
CA LEU A 8 1.14 10.46 -0.48
C LEU A 8 0.25 11.26 0.51
N PRO A 9 -0.21 12.47 0.16
CA PRO A 9 -1.18 13.19 0.97
C PRO A 9 -2.53 12.49 0.95
N VAL A 10 -3.30 12.58 2.03
CA VAL A 10 -4.65 11.96 2.15
C VAL A 10 -5.62 12.48 1.09
N ASP A 11 -5.61 13.79 0.80
CA ASP A 11 -6.56 14.44 -0.11
C ASP A 11 -6.29 14.22 -1.61
N GLY A 12 -5.46 13.24 -1.96
CA GLY A 12 -5.08 12.94 -3.34
C GLY A 12 -6.06 11.99 -4.08
N PRO A 13 -5.85 11.77 -5.39
CA PRO A 13 -6.67 10.86 -6.19
C PRO A 13 -6.77 9.43 -5.64
N VAL A 14 -7.94 8.82 -5.69
CA VAL A 14 -8.11 7.41 -5.27
C VAL A 14 -7.43 6.47 -6.27
N ILE A 15 -6.80 5.42 -5.76
CA ILE A 15 -6.22 4.30 -6.51
C ILE A 15 -7.29 3.22 -6.64
N ALA A 16 -7.93 3.17 -7.80
CA ALA A 16 -9.04 2.27 -8.10
C ALA A 16 -8.71 1.25 -9.21
N ARG A 17 -7.61 1.46 -9.94
CA ARG A 17 -7.14 0.59 -11.03
C ARG A 17 -5.61 0.51 -11.09
N GLU A 18 -5.10 -0.48 -11.83
CA GLU A 18 -3.65 -0.67 -12.04
C GLU A 18 -2.94 0.57 -12.55
N ALA A 19 -3.57 1.32 -13.46
CA ALA A 19 -2.94 2.51 -14.03
C ALA A 19 -2.74 3.62 -13.00
N ASP A 20 -3.58 3.73 -11.96
CA ASP A 20 -3.35 4.71 -10.89
C ASP A 20 -2.11 4.33 -10.05
N ALA A 21 -1.86 3.03 -9.86
CA ALA A 21 -0.65 2.55 -9.19
C ALA A 21 0.62 2.81 -10.04
N ILE A 22 0.51 2.74 -11.37
CA ILE A 22 1.61 3.08 -12.29
C ILE A 22 1.94 4.57 -12.19
N ASP A 23 0.94 5.44 -12.11
CA ASP A 23 1.15 6.88 -11.94
C ASP A 23 1.93 7.17 -10.65
N VAL A 24 1.53 6.53 -9.53
CA VAL A 24 2.23 6.63 -8.24
C VAL A 24 3.67 6.10 -8.31
N LEU A 25 3.90 4.99 -9.02
CA LEU A 25 5.26 4.47 -9.23
C LEU A 25 6.12 5.47 -10.02
N GLY A 26 5.54 6.18 -10.99
CA GLY A 26 6.21 7.26 -11.71
C GLY A 26 6.71 8.36 -10.77
N ASP A 27 5.87 8.79 -9.83
CA ASP A 27 6.24 9.78 -8.80
C ASP A 27 7.33 9.25 -7.86
N ALA A 28 7.28 7.96 -7.50
CA ALA A 28 8.28 7.31 -6.67
C ALA A 28 9.65 7.32 -7.36
N PHE A 29 9.71 6.93 -8.65
CA PHE A 29 10.95 6.95 -9.42
C PHE A 29 11.51 8.36 -9.60
N ALA A 30 10.65 9.35 -9.84
CA ALA A 30 11.07 10.74 -9.97
C ALA A 30 11.75 11.28 -8.69
N GLN A 31 11.42 10.71 -7.53
CA GLN A 31 11.94 11.09 -6.22
C GLN A 31 12.97 10.09 -5.66
N GLU A 32 13.35 9.08 -6.46
CA GLU A 32 14.25 7.99 -6.06
C GLU A 32 13.76 7.25 -4.80
N ALA A 33 12.44 7.17 -4.61
CA ALA A 33 11.82 6.52 -3.47
C ALA A 33 11.85 5.00 -3.61
N GLU A 34 12.29 4.32 -2.55
CA GLU A 34 12.34 2.87 -2.45
C GLU A 34 11.05 2.30 -1.83
N LEU A 35 10.30 3.16 -1.12
CA LEU A 35 9.04 2.83 -0.48
C LEU A 35 8.02 3.92 -0.73
N VAL A 36 6.77 3.52 -1.00
CA VAL A 36 5.63 4.43 -1.07
C VAL A 36 4.67 4.16 0.09
N ALA A 37 4.38 5.20 0.86
CA ALA A 37 3.38 5.22 1.90
C ALA A 37 2.07 5.81 1.36
N ILE A 38 1.07 4.95 1.21
CA ILE A 38 -0.26 5.28 0.67
C ILE A 38 -1.25 5.33 1.84
N PRO A 39 -1.88 6.48 2.12
CA PRO A 39 -2.97 6.55 3.08
C PRO A 39 -4.11 5.63 2.69
N VAL A 40 -4.72 4.98 3.68
CA VAL A 40 -5.81 4.02 3.48
C VAL A 40 -7.01 4.66 2.77
N GLU A 41 -7.21 5.96 2.94
CA GLU A 41 -8.23 6.79 2.30
C GLU A 41 -8.04 6.91 0.79
N ARG A 42 -6.81 6.75 0.29
CA ARG A 42 -6.51 6.75 -1.14
C ARG A 42 -6.73 5.40 -1.81
N LEU A 43 -7.09 4.36 -1.07
CA LEU A 43 -7.40 3.05 -1.63
C LEU A 43 -8.91 2.91 -1.81
N ASP A 44 -9.32 2.54 -3.03
CA ASP A 44 -10.72 2.19 -3.26
C ASP A 44 -11.13 1.02 -2.34
N PRO A 45 -12.35 1.01 -1.76
CA PRO A 45 -12.82 -0.10 -0.93
C PRO A 45 -12.68 -1.49 -1.59
N GLU A 46 -12.70 -1.56 -2.92
CA GLU A 46 -12.47 -2.78 -3.70
C GLU A 46 -11.08 -3.38 -3.49
N PHE A 47 -10.10 -2.58 -3.05
CA PHE A 47 -8.76 -3.06 -2.67
C PHE A 47 -8.85 -4.11 -1.56
N PHE A 48 -9.69 -3.86 -0.55
CA PHE A 48 -9.90 -4.77 0.57
C PHE A 48 -10.90 -5.89 0.24
N ARG A 49 -11.52 -5.85 -0.95
CA ARG A 49 -12.36 -6.92 -1.45
C ARG A 49 -11.52 -7.90 -2.27
N LEU A 50 -10.68 -8.75 -1.66
CA LEU A 50 -9.65 -9.56 -2.36
C LEU A 50 -10.10 -10.25 -3.68
N ARG A 51 -11.35 -10.72 -3.74
CA ARG A 51 -11.97 -11.29 -4.95
C ARG A 51 -12.12 -10.32 -6.14
N SER A 52 -11.93 -9.01 -5.94
CA SER A 52 -11.89 -7.97 -6.98
C SER A 52 -10.62 -8.06 -7.82
N GLY A 53 -9.55 -8.62 -7.25
CA GLY A 53 -8.22 -8.65 -7.86
C GLY A 53 -7.43 -7.34 -7.72
N LEU A 54 -8.03 -6.25 -7.23
CA LEU A 54 -7.38 -4.93 -7.19
C LEU A 54 -6.13 -4.94 -6.29
N ALA A 55 -6.22 -5.48 -5.07
CA ALA A 55 -5.07 -5.58 -4.18
C ALA A 55 -3.91 -6.36 -4.81
N GLY A 56 -4.20 -7.52 -5.42
CA GLY A 56 -3.21 -8.32 -6.11
C GLY A 56 -2.55 -7.56 -7.26
N ALA A 57 -3.36 -6.89 -8.09
CA ALA A 57 -2.86 -6.14 -9.24
C ALA A 57 -1.97 -4.96 -8.81
N VAL A 58 -2.40 -4.16 -7.82
CA VAL A 58 -1.61 -3.05 -7.27
C VAL A 58 -0.30 -3.55 -6.66
N THR A 59 -0.36 -4.50 -5.72
CA THR A 59 0.84 -5.05 -5.07
C THR A 59 1.82 -5.68 -6.05
N GLN A 60 1.32 -6.36 -7.08
CA GLN A 60 2.16 -6.93 -8.13
C GLN A 60 2.91 -5.86 -8.92
N LYS A 61 2.31 -4.68 -9.19
CA LYS A 61 3.04 -3.57 -9.82
C LYS A 61 4.19 -3.10 -8.95
N PHE A 62 3.95 -2.82 -7.67
CA PHE A 62 5.00 -2.41 -6.74
C PHE A 62 6.16 -3.42 -6.71
N ALA A 63 5.84 -4.73 -6.61
CA ALA A 63 6.84 -5.78 -6.65
C ALA A 63 7.59 -5.87 -8.00
N GLN A 64 6.90 -5.76 -9.14
CA GLN A 64 7.50 -5.80 -10.48
C GLN A 64 8.50 -4.65 -10.70
N TYR A 65 8.20 -3.49 -10.14
CA TYR A 65 9.01 -2.29 -10.27
C TYR A 65 10.05 -2.14 -9.14
N GLY A 66 10.09 -3.08 -8.19
CA GLY A 66 11.09 -3.09 -7.12
C GLY A 66 10.88 -2.01 -6.05
N VAL A 67 9.67 -1.48 -5.92
CA VAL A 67 9.31 -0.46 -4.93
C VAL A 67 8.47 -1.10 -3.84
N GLN A 68 8.80 -0.85 -2.57
CA GLN A 68 8.03 -1.34 -1.44
C GLN A 68 6.74 -0.54 -1.26
N LEU A 69 5.67 -1.21 -0.84
CA LEU A 69 4.39 -0.58 -0.55
C LEU A 69 4.12 -0.58 0.96
N ALA A 70 3.70 0.57 1.49
CA ALA A 70 3.09 0.67 2.80
C ALA A 70 1.69 1.27 2.66
N VAL A 71 0.71 0.64 3.27
CA VAL A 71 -0.62 1.20 3.50
C VAL A 71 -0.64 1.78 4.91
N VAL A 72 -0.93 3.07 5.01
CA VAL A 72 -0.86 3.82 6.27
C VAL A 72 -2.26 4.21 6.71
N GLY A 73 -2.60 3.90 7.95
CA GLY A 73 -3.87 4.27 8.58
C GLY A 73 -4.66 3.07 9.12
N ASP A 74 -5.83 3.36 9.67
CA ASP A 74 -6.64 2.34 10.35
C ASP A 74 -7.35 1.41 9.37
N VAL A 75 -6.96 0.13 9.40
CA VAL A 75 -7.61 -0.95 8.64
C VAL A 75 -8.56 -1.81 9.47
N SER A 76 -8.81 -1.47 10.74
CA SER A 76 -9.66 -2.22 11.67
C SER A 76 -11.04 -2.52 11.10
N ARG A 77 -11.61 -1.59 10.32
CA ARG A 77 -12.92 -1.78 9.66
C ARG A 77 -12.98 -3.01 8.74
N TRP A 78 -11.84 -3.47 8.21
CA TRP A 78 -11.76 -4.67 7.36
C TRP A 78 -11.13 -5.88 8.05
N THR A 79 -10.48 -5.68 9.21
CA THR A 79 -9.72 -6.72 9.91
C THR A 79 -10.26 -7.07 11.29
N ALA A 80 -11.33 -6.39 11.75
CA ALA A 80 -11.95 -6.64 13.06
C ALA A 80 -12.43 -8.09 13.23
N GLU A 81 -12.92 -8.69 12.16
CA GLU A 81 -13.35 -10.09 12.15
C GLU A 81 -12.29 -10.96 11.46
N PRO A 82 -12.00 -12.17 11.97
CA PRO A 82 -11.15 -13.13 11.29
C PRO A 82 -11.66 -13.44 9.88
N GLY A 83 -10.75 -13.54 8.92
CA GLY A 83 -11.10 -13.86 7.54
C GLY A 83 -10.01 -13.48 6.55
N PRO A 84 -10.27 -13.63 5.25
CA PRO A 84 -9.24 -13.52 4.21
C PRO A 84 -8.48 -12.19 4.22
N VAL A 85 -9.15 -11.07 4.51
CA VAL A 85 -8.50 -9.75 4.57
C VAL A 85 -7.62 -9.62 5.80
N ALA A 86 -8.11 -10.04 6.96
CA ALA A 86 -7.33 -10.04 8.20
C ALA A 86 -6.08 -10.95 8.08
N ASP A 87 -6.24 -12.13 7.49
CA ASP A 87 -5.14 -13.05 7.22
C ASP A 87 -4.13 -12.45 6.24
N TRP A 88 -4.61 -11.86 5.16
CA TRP A 88 -3.76 -11.22 4.16
C TRP A 88 -2.96 -10.04 4.73
N VAL A 89 -3.57 -9.20 5.58
CA VAL A 89 -2.88 -8.11 6.29
C VAL A 89 -1.78 -8.67 7.20
N ARG A 90 -2.11 -9.69 8.01
CA ARG A 90 -1.16 -10.36 8.92
C ARG A 90 0.01 -10.97 8.15
N GLU A 91 -0.24 -11.64 7.03
CA GLU A 91 0.78 -12.27 6.19
C GLU A 91 1.65 -11.23 5.47
N SER A 92 1.04 -10.15 4.97
CA SER A 92 1.77 -9.05 4.32
C SER A 92 2.78 -8.43 5.28
N ASN A 93 2.38 -8.18 6.53
CA ASN A 93 3.25 -7.61 7.56
C ASN A 93 4.44 -8.50 7.96
N GLN A 94 4.44 -9.79 7.61
CA GLN A 94 5.58 -10.69 7.79
C GLN A 94 6.53 -10.70 6.57
N GLY A 95 6.07 -10.21 5.43
CA GLY A 95 6.83 -10.12 4.19
C GLY A 95 7.63 -8.82 4.06
N ARG A 96 8.24 -8.62 2.88
CA ARG A 96 9.03 -7.42 2.56
C ARG A 96 8.38 -6.48 1.52
N GLY A 97 7.31 -6.93 0.86
CA GLY A 97 6.73 -6.22 -0.29
C GLY A 97 5.61 -5.24 0.04
N LEU A 98 4.75 -5.59 1.00
CA LEU A 98 3.61 -4.79 1.45
C LEU A 98 3.58 -4.78 2.97
N ARG A 99 3.42 -3.61 3.59
CA ARG A 99 3.18 -3.46 5.03
C ARG A 99 1.93 -2.62 5.27
N PHE A 100 1.23 -2.91 6.36
CA PHE A 100 0.13 -2.12 6.92
C PHE A 100 0.59 -1.57 8.26
N VAL A 101 0.60 -0.25 8.39
CA VAL A 101 1.04 0.47 9.60
C VAL A 101 0.00 1.51 10.00
N ALA A 102 -0.10 1.83 11.30
CA ALA A 102 -1.07 2.82 11.75
C ALA A 102 -0.59 4.25 11.43
N ASP A 103 0.72 4.48 11.49
CA ASP A 103 1.34 5.78 11.21
C ASP A 103 2.61 5.65 10.34
N VAL A 104 2.91 6.69 9.56
CA VAL A 104 4.11 6.77 8.71
C VAL A 104 5.40 6.68 9.55
N ALA A 105 5.37 7.14 10.81
CA ALA A 105 6.50 7.07 11.75
C ALA A 105 6.96 5.62 12.04
N GLU A 106 6.11 4.62 11.81
CA GLU A 106 6.48 3.21 11.96
C GLU A 106 7.36 2.69 10.80
N LEU A 107 7.51 3.47 9.71
CA LEU A 107 8.28 3.06 8.53
C LEU A 107 9.78 3.37 8.64
N ASP A 108 10.15 4.28 9.53
CA ASP A 108 11.53 4.72 9.79
C ASP A 108 12.28 3.83 10.81
N GLY A 109 11.66 2.73 11.25
CA GLY A 109 12.16 1.80 12.28
C GLY A 109 13.05 0.66 11.77
#